data_AF-A0A5J2BGF8-F1
#
_entry.id   AF-A0A5J2BGF8-F1
#
_cell.length_a   1.000
_cell.length_b   1.000
_cell.length_c   1.000
_cell.angle_alpha   90.00
_cell.angle_beta   90.00
_cell.angle_gamma   90.00
#
_symmetry.space_group_name_H-M   'P 1'
#
loop_
_entity.id
_entity.type
_entity.pdbx_description
1 polymer ?
#
loop_
_entity_poly.entity_id
_entity_poly.type
_entity_poly.pdbx_seq_one_letter_code
_entity_poly.pdbx_strand_id
1 'polypeptide(L)'
;MSVSSRFPPEVTAWMERWRLLRDGELLTTHSSWILPVRQGDMPAMLKVARIPDEEAGYRLLTWWDGQGAARVFASAAGALLMERASGAGDLAQIAWSGQDDEACRILCDTAARLHAPRSGP
;
A
#
# COMPACT_ATOMS: atom_id res chain seq x y z
N MET A 1 19.08 19.60 -18.36
CA MET A 1 19.97 18.55 -17.82
C MET A 1 19.08 17.38 -17.42
N SER A 2 19.16 16.26 -18.14
CA SER A 2 18.23 15.14 -18.01
C SER A 2 18.64 14.27 -16.81
N VAL A 3 17.95 14.40 -15.68
CA VAL A 3 18.15 13.51 -14.54
C VAL A 3 17.39 12.21 -14.82
N SER A 4 18.11 11.22 -15.35
CA SER A 4 17.59 9.87 -15.50
C SER A 4 17.52 9.22 -14.12
N SER A 5 16.43 9.42 -13.38
CA SER A 5 16.09 8.50 -12.29
C SER A 5 15.26 7.37 -12.89
N ARG A 6 15.90 6.39 -13.52
CA ARG A 6 15.17 5.31 -14.17
C ARG A 6 14.83 4.26 -13.12
N PHE A 7 13.60 4.30 -12.63
CA PHE A 7 13.04 3.21 -11.83
C PHE A 7 13.21 1.88 -12.56
N PRO A 8 13.13 0.73 -11.86
CA PRO A 8 13.03 -0.57 -12.52
C PRO A 8 12.01 -0.54 -13.67
N PRO A 9 12.24 -1.24 -14.79
CA PRO A 9 11.35 -1.21 -15.95
C PRO A 9 9.90 -1.51 -15.60
N GLU A 10 9.65 -2.43 -14.68
CA GLU A 10 8.33 -2.81 -14.19
C GLU A 10 7.64 -1.64 -13.49
N VAL A 11 8.36 -0.94 -12.60
CA VAL A 11 7.84 0.25 -11.91
C VAL A 11 7.55 1.37 -12.91
N THR A 12 8.46 1.59 -13.87
CA THR A 12 8.28 2.60 -14.94
C THR A 12 7.04 2.31 -15.77
N ALA A 13 6.84 1.06 -16.20
CA ALA A 13 5.70 0.65 -16.99
C ALA A 13 4.36 0.89 -16.25
N TRP A 14 4.30 0.61 -14.94
CA TRP A 14 3.11 0.87 -14.15
C TRP A 14 2.86 2.35 -13.90
N MET A 15 3.92 3.14 -13.68
CA MET A 15 3.79 4.60 -13.58
C MET A 15 3.22 5.21 -14.85
N GLU A 16 3.71 4.82 -16.01
CA GLU A 16 3.22 5.30 -17.30
C GLU A 16 1.77 4.84 -17.55
N ARG A 17 1.51 3.54 -17.36
CA ARG A 17 0.18 2.95 -17.60
C ARG A 17 -0.91 3.57 -16.75
N TRP A 18 -0.64 3.87 -15.48
CA TRP A 18 -1.59 4.48 -14.56
C TRP A 18 -1.46 6.00 -14.45
N ARG A 19 -0.61 6.62 -15.27
CA ARG A 19 -0.37 8.08 -15.34
C ARG A 19 -0.01 8.66 -13.97
N LEU A 20 0.91 7.99 -13.29
CA LEU A 20 1.35 8.32 -11.94
C LEU A 20 2.53 9.28 -11.96
N LEU A 21 2.51 10.22 -11.03
CA LEU A 21 3.64 11.11 -10.76
C LEU A 21 4.39 10.61 -9.53
N ARG A 22 5.73 10.64 -9.57
CA ARG A 22 6.56 10.34 -8.39
C ARG A 22 6.25 11.35 -7.28
N ASP A 23 6.18 10.86 -6.05
CA ASP A 23 5.91 11.68 -4.86
C ASP A 23 6.69 11.18 -3.63
N GLY A 24 7.88 10.62 -3.87
CA GLY A 24 8.80 10.14 -2.86
C GLY A 24 9.92 9.27 -3.44
N GLU A 25 10.71 8.66 -2.57
CA GLU A 25 11.78 7.74 -2.95
C GLU A 25 11.26 6.32 -3.20
N LEU A 26 11.91 5.60 -4.11
CA LEU A 26 11.67 4.17 -4.31
C LEU A 26 12.25 3.39 -3.13
N LEU A 27 11.42 2.61 -2.45
CA LEU A 27 11.87 1.60 -1.50
C LEU A 27 11.84 0.22 -2.16
N THR A 28 12.93 -0.54 -2.03
CA THR A 28 12.99 -1.94 -2.47
C THR A 28 12.97 -2.84 -1.24
N THR A 29 11.95 -3.69 -1.14
CA THR A 29 11.87 -4.74 -0.11
C THR A 29 12.28 -6.08 -0.73
N HIS A 30 12.30 -7.15 0.08
CA HIS A 30 12.56 -8.50 -0.40
C HIS A 30 11.57 -8.92 -1.51
N SER A 31 10.29 -8.58 -1.36
CA SER A 31 9.20 -9.06 -2.22
C SER A 31 8.60 -8.00 -3.14
N SER A 32 8.94 -6.72 -2.98
CA SER A 32 8.30 -5.62 -3.74
C SER A 32 9.24 -4.46 -4.02
N TRP A 33 8.87 -3.69 -5.04
CA TRP A 33 9.16 -2.26 -5.11
C TRP A 33 7.97 -1.49 -4.57
N ILE A 34 8.24 -0.47 -3.76
CA ILE A 34 7.23 0.40 -3.13
C ILE A 34 7.60 1.84 -3.49
N LEU A 35 6.70 2.54 -4.17
CA LEU A 35 6.92 3.91 -4.60
C LEU A 35 5.75 4.80 -4.16
N PRO A 36 6.02 5.84 -3.36
CA PRO A 36 5.06 6.90 -3.14
C PRO A 36 4.81 7.65 -4.47
N VAL A 37 3.56 7.67 -4.90
CA VAL A 37 3.11 8.32 -6.15
C VAL A 37 1.88 9.21 -5.92
N ARG A 38 1.53 10.01 -6.92
CA ARG A 38 0.23 10.68 -7.03
C ARG A 38 -0.50 10.26 -8.29
N GLN A 39 -1.81 10.12 -8.19
CA GLN A 39 -2.72 10.00 -9.32
C GLN A 39 -3.57 11.27 -9.39
N GLY A 40 -3.19 12.20 -10.27
CA GLY A 40 -3.67 13.59 -10.17
C GLY A 40 -3.25 14.20 -8.82
N ASP A 41 -4.21 14.73 -8.07
CA ASP A 41 -3.95 15.31 -6.74
C ASP A 41 -3.99 14.30 -5.60
N MET A 42 -4.33 13.03 -5.86
CA MET A 42 -4.49 12.01 -4.83
C MET A 42 -3.15 11.33 -4.48
N PRO A 43 -2.66 11.41 -3.23
CA PRO A 43 -1.51 10.62 -2.78
C PRO A 43 -1.85 9.14 -2.73
N ALA A 44 -0.97 8.32 -3.29
CA ALA A 44 -1.10 6.87 -3.34
C ALA A 44 0.25 6.19 -3.13
N MET A 45 0.21 4.87 -2.97
CA MET A 45 1.37 3.99 -2.98
C MET A 45 1.25 3.03 -4.16
N LEU A 46 2.27 3.02 -5.02
CA LEU A 46 2.45 1.99 -6.04
C LEU A 46 3.28 0.87 -5.42
N LYS A 47 2.76 -0.35 -5.46
CA LYS A 47 3.46 -1.56 -5.06
C LYS A 47 3.57 -2.48 -6.28
N VAL A 48 4.79 -2.90 -6.61
CA VAL A 48 5.07 -3.81 -7.73
C VAL A 48 5.75 -5.06 -7.18
N ALA A 49 5.15 -6.21 -7.41
CA ALA A 49 5.61 -7.49 -6.92
C ALA A 49 6.93 -7.90 -7.59
N ARG A 50 7.84 -8.48 -6.82
CA ARG A 50 9.09 -9.07 -7.29
C ARG A 50 9.08 -10.60 -7.22
N ILE A 51 8.08 -11.17 -6.54
CA ILE A 51 7.87 -12.60 -6.36
C ILE A 51 6.36 -12.93 -6.48
N PRO A 52 5.97 -14.14 -6.91
CA PRO A 52 4.56 -14.51 -7.09
C PRO A 52 3.72 -14.44 -5.81
N ASP A 53 4.29 -14.81 -4.66
CA ASP A 53 3.58 -14.85 -3.37
C ASP A 53 3.02 -13.48 -2.97
N GLU A 54 3.70 -12.41 -3.36
CA GLU A 54 3.28 -11.04 -3.06
C GLU A 54 1.96 -10.68 -3.79
N GLU A 55 1.73 -11.23 -4.98
CA GLU A 55 0.49 -11.00 -5.74
C GLU A 55 -0.74 -11.59 -5.05
N ALA A 56 -0.56 -12.66 -4.26
CA ALA A 56 -1.64 -13.21 -3.45
C ALA A 56 -2.13 -12.20 -2.41
N GLY A 57 -1.20 -11.44 -1.82
CA GLY A 57 -1.53 -10.35 -0.91
C GLY A 57 -2.34 -9.23 -1.57
N TYR A 58 -2.11 -8.94 -2.86
CA TYR A 58 -2.86 -7.90 -3.59
C TYR A 58 -4.31 -8.29 -3.81
N ARG A 59 -4.57 -9.57 -4.12
CA ARG A 59 -5.93 -10.10 -4.21
C ARG A 59 -6.66 -10.00 -2.87
N LEU A 60 -5.97 -10.29 -1.76
CA LEU A 60 -6.54 -10.16 -0.43
C LEU A 60 -6.86 -8.70 -0.07
N LEU A 61 -5.95 -7.77 -0.35
CA LEU A 61 -6.19 -6.33 -0.15
C LEU A 61 -7.37 -5.82 -0.99
N THR A 62 -7.52 -6.33 -2.22
CA THR A 62 -8.66 -6.02 -3.09
C THR A 62 -9.96 -6.58 -2.50
N TRP A 63 -9.94 -7.80 -1.97
CA TRP A 63 -11.08 -8.42 -1.30
C TRP A 63 -11.48 -7.76 0.02
N TRP A 64 -10.56 -7.08 0.71
CA TRP A 64 -10.95 -6.29 1.88
C TRP A 64 -11.60 -4.95 1.51
N ASP A 65 -11.46 -4.45 0.29
CA ASP A 65 -12.05 -3.20 -0.22
C ASP A 65 -11.97 -2.00 0.75
N GLY A 66 -10.81 -1.83 1.39
CA GLY A 66 -10.60 -0.75 2.36
C GLY A 66 -11.25 -0.96 3.75
N GLN A 67 -11.83 -2.13 4.01
CA GLN A 67 -12.47 -2.43 5.30
C GLN A 67 -11.46 -3.02 6.29
N GLY A 68 -10.89 -2.14 7.12
CA GLY A 68 -9.79 -2.52 8.03
C GLY A 68 -8.43 -2.65 7.32
N ALA A 69 -8.40 -2.36 6.02
CA ALA A 69 -7.20 -2.32 5.18
C ALA A 69 -7.16 -0.98 4.42
N ALA A 70 -6.02 -0.64 3.83
CA ALA A 70 -5.92 0.49 2.92
C ALA A 70 -6.77 0.27 1.66
N ARG A 71 -7.45 1.31 1.17
CA ARG A 71 -8.26 1.20 -0.04
C ARG A 71 -7.40 0.92 -1.27
N VAL A 72 -7.85 0.02 -2.14
CA VAL A 72 -7.22 -0.25 -3.44
C VAL A 72 -7.85 0.65 -4.51
N PHE A 73 -7.04 1.41 -5.24
CA PHE A 73 -7.50 2.25 -6.34
C PHE A 73 -7.42 1.53 -7.68
N ALA A 74 -6.41 0.68 -7.87
CA ALA A 74 -6.26 -0.17 -9.04
C ALA A 74 -5.43 -1.42 -8.71
N SER A 75 -5.74 -2.53 -9.37
CA SER A 75 -4.98 -3.78 -9.26
C SER A 75 -4.81 -4.41 -10.62
N ALA A 76 -3.65 -5.03 -10.84
CA ALA A 76 -3.35 -5.87 -12.00
C ALA A 76 -2.33 -6.94 -11.60
N ALA A 77 -2.09 -7.92 -12.48
CA ALA A 77 -1.02 -8.89 -12.27
C ALA A 77 0.31 -8.17 -12.03
N GLY A 78 0.96 -8.45 -10.91
CA GLY A 78 2.24 -7.85 -10.50
C GLY A 78 2.18 -6.43 -9.93
N ALA A 79 1.02 -5.75 -9.85
CA ALA A 79 0.96 -4.39 -9.31
C ALA A 79 -0.33 -4.02 -8.58
N LEU A 80 -0.19 -3.14 -7.59
CA LEU A 80 -1.26 -2.57 -6.79
C LEU A 80 -1.05 -1.06 -6.62
N LEU A 81 -2.08 -0.28 -6.89
CA LEU A 81 -2.17 1.13 -6.51
C LEU A 81 -3.14 1.23 -5.34
N MET A 82 -2.68 1.77 -4.22
CA MET A 82 -3.45 1.82 -2.99
C MET A 82 -3.31 3.16 -2.27
N GLU A 83 -4.22 3.40 -1.34
CA GLU A 83 -4.19 4.51 -0.42
C GLU A 83 -2.82 4.63 0.27
N ARG A 84 -2.32 5.86 0.36
CA ARG A 84 -1.15 6.15 1.16
C ARG A 84 -1.56 6.46 2.61
N ALA A 85 -1.02 5.68 3.55
CA ALA A 85 -1.10 5.99 4.97
C ALA A 85 -0.40 7.32 5.26
N SER A 86 -1.20 8.38 5.40
CA SER A 86 -0.76 9.75 5.67
C SER A 86 -1.41 10.34 6.94
N GLY A 87 -2.19 9.52 7.65
CA GLY A 87 -2.77 9.88 8.93
C GLY A 87 -1.69 10.10 10.00
N ALA A 88 -2.05 10.85 11.04
CA ALA A 88 -1.13 11.21 12.11
C ALA A 88 -0.80 10.07 13.09
N GLY A 89 -1.47 8.92 12.97
CA GLY A 89 -1.32 7.79 13.89
C GLY A 89 -0.27 6.80 13.42
N ASP A 90 0.77 6.61 14.24
CA ASP A 90 1.69 5.48 14.16
C ASP A 90 1.44 4.56 15.35
N LEU A 91 0.92 3.36 15.07
CA LEU A 91 0.54 2.40 16.11
C LEU A 91 1.75 1.94 16.95
N ALA A 92 2.93 1.83 16.34
CA ALA A 92 4.16 1.47 17.07
C ALA A 92 4.57 2.59 18.01
N GLN A 93 4.46 3.85 17.55
CA GLN A 93 4.75 5.01 18.40
C GLN A 93 3.76 5.14 19.57
N ILE A 94 2.47 4.82 19.37
CA ILE A 94 1.48 4.79 20.45
C ILE A 94 1.92 3.79 21.52
N ALA A 95 2.25 2.54 21.14
CA ALA A 95 2.74 1.54 22.07
C ALA A 95 4.02 2.01 22.80
N TRP A 96 5.04 2.45 22.05
CA TRP A 96 6.30 2.92 22.63
C TRP A 96 6.17 4.14 23.56
N SER A 97 5.09 4.91 23.44
CA SER A 97 4.77 6.01 24.35
C SER A 97 4.11 5.58 25.67
N GLY A 98 3.99 4.27 25.92
CA GLY A 98 3.37 3.68 27.11
C GLY A 98 1.85 3.54 27.03
N GLN A 99 1.27 3.67 25.84
CA GLN A 99 -0.17 3.53 25.60
C GLN A 99 -0.50 2.15 25.01
N ASP A 100 0.07 1.09 25.59
CA ASP A 100 -0.06 -0.28 25.07
C ASP A 100 -1.51 -0.75 24.99
N ASP A 101 -2.33 -0.45 26.00
CA ASP A 101 -3.76 -0.80 26.00
C ASP A 101 -4.52 -0.15 24.83
N GLU A 102 -4.17 1.08 24.46
CA GLU A 102 -4.75 1.76 23.30
C GLU A 102 -4.30 1.09 22.00
N ALA A 103 -3.00 0.86 21.85
CA ALA A 103 -2.45 0.19 20.68
C ALA A 103 -3.06 -1.20 20.48
N CYS A 104 -3.19 -1.99 21.56
CA CYS A 104 -3.83 -3.30 21.53
C CYS A 104 -5.30 -3.21 21.13
N ARG A 105 -6.05 -2.22 21.63
CA ARG A 105 -7.46 -2.03 21.24
C ARG A 105 -7.60 -1.72 19.76
N ILE A 106 -6.79 -0.79 19.22
CA ILE A 106 -6.78 -0.48 17.78
C ILE A 106 -6.42 -1.72 16.95
N LEU A 107 -5.41 -2.50 17.37
CA LEU A 107 -5.01 -3.72 16.69
C LEU A 107 -6.13 -4.77 16.66
N CYS A 108 -6.75 -5.03 17.81
CA CYS A 108 -7.86 -5.98 17.95
C CYS A 108 -9.08 -5.57 17.13
N ASP A 109 -9.45 -4.28 17.16
CA ASP A 109 -10.56 -3.74 16.37
C ASP A 109 -10.29 -3.87 14.87
N THR A 110 -9.05 -3.62 14.45
CA THR A 110 -8.63 -3.80 13.05
C THR A 110 -8.70 -5.26 12.65
N ALA A 111 -8.17 -6.18 13.47
CA ALA A 111 -8.23 -7.62 13.22
C ALA A 111 -9.67 -8.14 13.14
N ALA A 112 -10.56 -7.66 14.02
CA ALA A 112 -11.98 -8.00 13.99
C ALA A 112 -12.63 -7.57 12.66
N ARG A 113 -12.31 -6.37 12.15
CA ARG A 113 -12.81 -5.90 10.85
C ARG A 113 -12.28 -6.74 9.69
N LEU A 114 -11.00 -7.12 9.71
CA LEU A 114 -10.38 -7.94 8.67
C LEU A 114 -10.96 -9.36 8.62
N HIS A 115 -11.35 -9.92 9.77
CA HIS A 115 -11.92 -11.27 9.89
C HIS A 115 -13.46 -11.32 9.82
N ALA A 116 -14.15 -10.18 9.75
CA ALA A 116 -15.61 -10.17 9.63
C ALA A 116 -16.06 -10.89 8.34
N PRO A 117 -17.17 -11.68 8.38
CA PRO A 117 -17.70 -12.35 7.20
C PRO A 117 -18.04 -11.36 6.08
N ARG A 118 -17.75 -11.73 4.83
CA ARG A 118 -18.07 -10.93 3.63
C ARG A 118 -18.59 -11.80 2.50
N SER A 119 -19.54 -11.27 1.75
CA SER A 119 -20.10 -11.91 0.54
C SER A 119 -19.26 -11.68 -0.71
N GLY A 120 -18.26 -10.78 -0.64
CA GLY A 120 -17.38 -10.39 -1.73
C GLY A 120 -16.38 -9.35 -1.24
N PRO A 121 -15.55 -8.81 -2.15
CA PRO A 121 -14.92 -7.51 -1.95
C PRO A 121 -15.95 -6.47 -1.49
#